data_AF-A0A846MPF9-F1
#
_entry.id   AF-A0A846MPF9-F1
#
_cell.length_a   1.000
_cell.length_b   1.000
_cell.length_c   1.000
_cell.angle_alpha   90.00
_cell.angle_beta   90.00
_cell.angle_gamma   90.00
#
_symmetry.space_group_name_H-M   'P 1'
#
loop_
_entity.id
_entity.type
_entity.pdbx_description
1 polymer ?
#
loop_
_entity_poly.entity_id
_entity_poly.type
_entity_poly.pdbx_seq_one_letter_code
_entity_poly.pdbx_strand_id
1 'polypeptide(L)'
;MLLSWQLQSAGFVKARRFVYIRCVLALIALDMMLQVGIKRLLIAFFLILMSFVVGTLAYQLIEGYTLSEAFYMTVITFSTVGYTEVRPLSEEGRLFTSLFIVFNLLVAGFGISTLTSFFFEGEIQKLFYSLGVSRNVRKMNNHVIVCGYGRNGVKVCEELLKAKRDFVIIEHDPKISRPVFGKDVRFGYILGDATLDETLKEARIEHAAAIVITLPKDAENVFITLTARELNPRIFIVARASEESSERKLYRAGANRVVMPDHIGGIHMAQTVTKPYVIEFLDLLSGVGDTRLDLEEVRGYWLHSDVIGKSLAELNIRSATGGAVVLALREGGQFVFNVDPHRPIRKEDVLIILGLPEHLKKFEELYMQEKHFTF
;
A
#
# COMPACT_ATOMS: atom_id res chain seq x y z
N MET A 1 61.15 -25.10 -3.49
CA MET A 1 60.44 -25.64 -2.30
C MET A 1 60.10 -24.57 -1.26
N LEU A 2 60.83 -23.45 -1.16
CA LEU A 2 60.51 -22.34 -0.24
C LEU A 2 59.43 -21.37 -0.75
N LEU A 3 59.27 -21.19 -2.08
CA LEU A 3 58.21 -20.34 -2.64
C LEU A 3 56.79 -20.93 -2.53
N SER A 4 56.65 -22.25 -2.45
CA SER A 4 55.33 -22.89 -2.31
C SER A 4 54.75 -22.76 -0.89
N TRP A 5 55.61 -22.59 0.13
CA TRP A 5 55.19 -22.41 1.52
C TRP A 5 54.68 -21.00 1.83
N GLN A 6 55.25 -19.95 1.21
CA GLN A 6 54.79 -18.56 1.41
C GLN A 6 53.43 -18.26 0.77
N LEU A 7 53.08 -18.94 -0.33
CA LEU A 7 51.76 -18.80 -0.97
C LEU A 7 50.64 -19.48 -0.15
N GLN A 8 50.95 -20.56 0.56
CA GLN A 8 49.99 -21.28 1.39
C GLN A 8 49.67 -20.53 2.70
N SER A 9 50.64 -19.83 3.30
CA SER A 9 50.41 -18.98 4.47
C SER A 9 49.62 -17.70 4.16
N ALA A 10 49.77 -17.14 2.96
CA ALA A 10 49.03 -15.93 2.54
C ALA A 10 47.53 -16.20 2.28
N GLY A 11 47.18 -17.39 1.79
CA GLY A 11 45.79 -17.82 1.60
C GLY A 11 45.03 -18.00 2.91
N PHE A 12 45.70 -18.50 3.96
CA PHE A 12 45.11 -18.71 5.29
C PHE A 12 44.78 -17.40 6.02
N VAL A 13 45.60 -16.35 5.84
CA VAL A 13 45.35 -15.02 6.43
C VAL A 13 44.19 -14.31 5.71
N LYS A 14 44.07 -14.46 4.39
CA LYS A 14 42.93 -13.93 3.61
C LYS A 14 41.61 -14.60 3.98
N ALA A 15 41.61 -15.93 4.21
CA ALA A 15 40.41 -16.67 4.62
C ALA A 15 39.89 -16.25 6.01
N ARG A 16 40.78 -16.03 6.99
CA ARG A 16 40.40 -15.51 8.32
C ARG A 16 39.83 -14.09 8.25
N ARG A 17 40.40 -13.20 7.43
CA ARG A 17 39.85 -11.85 7.19
C ARG A 17 38.46 -11.89 6.54
N PHE A 18 38.20 -12.84 5.64
CA PHE A 18 36.90 -13.01 4.99
C PHE A 18 35.80 -13.51 5.93
N VAL A 19 36.14 -14.44 6.84
CA VAL A 19 35.21 -14.91 7.88
C VAL A 19 34.93 -13.79 8.88
N TYR A 20 35.93 -13.01 9.28
CA TYR A 20 35.75 -11.88 10.19
C TYR A 20 34.86 -10.78 9.57
N ILE A 21 35.07 -10.43 8.30
CA ILE A 21 34.25 -9.44 7.60
C ILE A 21 32.83 -9.96 7.39
N ARG A 22 32.63 -11.25 7.10
CA ARG A 22 31.28 -11.85 7.02
C ARG A 22 30.59 -11.95 8.37
N CYS A 23 31.31 -12.21 9.46
CA CYS A 23 30.76 -12.18 10.82
C CYS A 23 30.44 -10.75 11.27
N VAL A 24 31.28 -9.77 10.96
CA VAL A 24 31.03 -8.36 11.26
C VAL A 24 29.89 -7.81 10.38
N LEU A 25 29.82 -8.17 9.09
CA LEU A 25 28.68 -7.86 8.24
C LEU A 25 27.41 -8.61 8.66
N ALA A 26 27.51 -9.83 9.17
CA ALA A 26 26.38 -10.57 9.72
C ALA A 26 25.93 -9.99 11.06
N LEU A 27 26.84 -9.48 11.89
CA LEU A 27 26.55 -8.76 13.12
C LEU A 27 25.95 -7.39 12.82
N ILE A 28 26.47 -6.65 11.84
CA ILE A 28 25.91 -5.37 11.36
C ILE A 28 24.58 -5.61 10.66
N ALA A 29 24.39 -6.74 9.95
CA ALA A 29 23.11 -7.12 9.36
C ALA A 29 22.11 -7.59 10.42
N LEU A 30 22.54 -8.31 11.45
CA LEU A 30 21.74 -8.67 12.63
C LEU A 30 21.35 -7.42 13.42
N ASP A 31 22.27 -6.45 13.50
CA ASP A 31 22.07 -5.13 14.09
C ASP A 31 21.16 -4.26 13.21
N MET A 32 21.21 -4.35 11.87
CA MET A 32 20.23 -3.71 10.98
C MET A 32 18.86 -4.40 10.97
N MET A 33 18.80 -5.71 11.25
CA MET A 33 17.57 -6.51 11.25
C MET A 33 16.80 -6.45 12.58
N LEU A 34 17.48 -6.22 13.71
CA LEU A 34 16.83 -5.97 15.00
C LEU A 34 16.28 -4.54 15.00
N GLN A 35 14.98 -4.43 14.72
CA GLN A 35 14.24 -3.18 14.76
C GLN A 35 14.54 -2.41 16.06
N VAL A 36 14.76 -1.10 15.93
CA VAL A 36 15.30 -0.18 16.97
C VAL A 36 14.67 -0.37 18.35
N GLY A 37 13.39 -0.73 18.40
CA GLY A 37 12.64 -1.07 19.61
C GLY A 37 13.11 -2.31 20.37
N ILE A 38 13.29 -3.42 19.67
CA ILE A 38 13.73 -4.68 20.28
C ILE A 38 15.15 -4.52 20.85
N LYS A 39 16.01 -3.73 20.20
CA LYS A 39 17.33 -3.42 20.76
C LYS A 39 17.24 -2.68 22.08
N ARG A 40 16.38 -1.66 22.19
CA ARG A 40 16.18 -0.92 23.44
C ARG A 40 15.66 -1.84 24.54
N LEU A 41 14.75 -2.75 24.21
CA LEU A 41 14.23 -3.76 25.15
C LEU A 41 15.33 -4.72 25.61
N LEU A 42 16.16 -5.22 24.69
CA LEU A 42 17.31 -6.07 25.02
C LEU A 42 18.36 -5.34 25.86
N ILE A 43 18.62 -4.06 25.57
CA ILE A 43 19.51 -3.21 26.37
C ILE A 43 18.93 -3.01 27.77
N ALA A 44 17.65 -2.69 27.91
CA ALA A 44 16.99 -2.55 29.21
C ALA A 44 17.08 -3.85 30.02
N PHE A 45 16.76 -4.99 29.40
CA PHE A 45 16.88 -6.31 30.03
C PHE A 45 18.32 -6.60 30.47
N PHE A 46 19.31 -6.31 29.62
CA PHE A 46 20.72 -6.51 29.93
C PHE A 46 21.20 -5.60 31.07
N LEU A 47 20.79 -4.33 31.09
CA LEU A 47 21.13 -3.39 32.17
C LEU A 47 20.54 -3.84 33.52
N ILE A 48 19.30 -4.33 33.52
CA ILE A 48 18.68 -4.92 34.72
C ILE A 48 19.47 -6.14 35.18
N LEU A 49 19.77 -7.08 34.28
CA LEU A 49 20.55 -8.27 34.63
C LEU A 49 21.94 -7.91 35.18
N MET A 50 22.63 -6.97 34.56
CA MET A 50 23.92 -6.47 35.02
C MET A 50 23.83 -5.79 36.39
N SER A 51 22.78 -5.00 36.65
CA SER A 51 22.52 -4.43 37.97
C SER A 51 22.42 -5.54 39.03
N PHE A 52 21.67 -6.60 38.75
CA PHE A 52 21.51 -7.72 39.69
C PHE A 52 22.83 -8.43 39.98
N VAL A 53 23.65 -8.66 38.94
CA VAL A 53 24.97 -9.28 39.09
C VAL A 53 25.92 -8.38 39.90
N VAL A 54 26.00 -7.09 39.55
CA VAL A 54 26.87 -6.13 40.23
C VAL A 54 26.47 -5.95 41.68
N GLY A 55 25.18 -5.78 41.97
CA GLY A 55 24.67 -5.67 43.33
C GLY A 55 24.98 -6.90 44.18
N THR A 56 24.71 -8.10 43.64
CA THR A 56 24.94 -9.36 44.36
C THR A 56 26.43 -9.56 44.66
N LEU A 57 27.31 -9.30 43.69
CA LEU A 57 28.76 -9.42 43.90
C LEU A 57 29.30 -8.36 44.85
N ALA A 58 28.82 -7.11 44.75
CA ALA A 58 29.25 -6.03 45.63
C ALA A 58 28.89 -6.30 47.09
N TYR A 59 27.67 -6.74 47.40
CA TYR A 59 27.29 -7.10 48.76
C TYR A 59 28.04 -8.33 49.29
N GLN A 60 28.39 -9.27 48.41
CA GLN A 60 29.22 -10.42 48.81
C GLN A 60 30.67 -10.01 49.13
N LEU A 61 31.24 -9.05 48.38
CA LEU A 61 32.63 -8.61 48.55
C LEU A 61 32.81 -7.57 49.66
N ILE A 62 31.88 -6.62 49.78
CA ILE A 62 31.96 -5.49 50.74
C ILE A 62 31.47 -5.95 52.12
N GLU A 63 30.33 -6.62 52.17
CA GLU A 63 29.64 -6.97 53.44
C GLU A 63 29.79 -8.44 53.83
N GLY A 64 30.42 -9.26 52.98
CA GLY A 64 30.60 -10.70 53.26
C GLY A 64 29.27 -11.48 53.30
N TYR A 65 28.23 -10.98 52.64
CA TYR A 65 26.93 -11.64 52.61
C TYR A 65 27.01 -13.00 51.89
N THR A 66 26.21 -13.96 52.34
CA THR A 66 26.01 -15.19 51.55
C THR A 66 25.33 -14.84 50.21
N LEU A 67 25.49 -15.69 49.19
CA LEU A 67 24.92 -15.44 47.86
C LEU A 67 23.40 -15.15 47.92
N SER A 68 22.66 -15.86 48.76
CA SER A 68 21.24 -15.65 48.97
C SER A 68 20.92 -14.31 49.64
N GLU A 69 21.70 -13.91 50.63
CA GLU A 69 21.52 -12.62 51.33
C GLU A 69 21.87 -11.44 50.42
N ALA A 70 22.96 -11.55 49.66
CA ALA A 70 23.38 -10.54 48.70
C ALA A 70 22.39 -10.37 47.54
N PHE A 71 21.87 -11.50 47.01
CA PHE A 71 20.84 -11.47 45.98
C PHE A 71 19.55 -10.86 46.51
N TYR A 72 19.12 -11.26 47.71
CA TYR A 72 17.92 -10.70 48.35
C TYR A 72 18.05 -9.20 48.63
N MET A 73 19.20 -8.74 49.15
CA MET A 73 19.51 -7.31 49.34
C MET A 73 19.45 -6.53 48.02
N THR A 74 19.93 -7.13 46.94
CA THR A 74 19.88 -6.53 45.59
C THR A 74 18.45 -6.41 45.08
N VAL A 75 17.61 -7.44 45.27
CA VAL A 75 16.19 -7.44 44.88
C VAL A 75 15.42 -6.32 45.60
N ILE A 76 15.57 -6.19 46.92
CA ILE A 76 14.83 -5.16 47.68
C ILE A 76 15.31 -3.74 47.35
N THR A 77 16.59 -3.60 46.95
CA THR A 77 17.16 -2.33 46.51
C THR A 77 16.67 -1.96 45.11
N PHE A 78 16.71 -2.89 44.16
CA PHE A 78 16.27 -2.65 42.77
C PHE A 78 14.76 -2.40 42.69
N SER A 79 13.95 -3.15 43.45
CA SER A 79 12.49 -2.99 43.47
C SER A 79 12.03 -1.70 44.15
N THR A 80 12.93 -0.94 44.78
CA THR A 80 12.62 0.30 45.52
C THR A 80 11.70 0.10 46.72
N VAL A 81 11.48 -1.14 47.17
CA VAL A 81 10.66 -1.45 48.35
C VAL A 81 11.40 -1.09 49.65
N GLY A 82 12.68 -1.46 49.76
CA GLY A 82 13.58 -1.00 50.83
C GLY A 82 13.10 -1.23 52.27
N TYR A 83 12.45 -2.36 52.58
CA TYR A 83 11.82 -2.61 53.89
C TYR A 83 12.81 -2.53 55.08
N THR A 84 13.94 -3.22 55.00
CA THR A 84 15.07 -3.12 55.95
C THR A 84 16.33 -3.71 55.32
N GLU A 85 17.51 -3.35 55.84
CA GLU A 85 18.78 -4.00 55.48
C GLU A 85 18.77 -5.46 55.97
N VAL A 86 19.34 -6.38 55.17
CA VAL A 86 19.43 -7.81 55.52
C VAL A 86 20.30 -8.02 56.77
N ARG A 87 21.39 -7.25 56.86
CA ARG A 87 22.25 -7.09 58.05
C ARG A 87 22.69 -5.61 58.11
N PRO A 88 23.17 -5.11 59.26
CA PRO A 88 23.64 -3.74 59.37
C PRO A 88 24.82 -3.48 58.40
N LEU A 89 24.68 -2.48 57.53
CA LEU A 89 25.71 -2.12 56.55
C LEU A 89 26.89 -1.35 57.18
N SER A 90 28.10 -1.62 56.68
CA SER A 90 29.29 -0.83 56.97
C SER A 90 29.19 0.61 56.41
N GLU A 91 30.15 1.49 56.72
CA GLU A 91 30.20 2.83 56.11
C GLU A 91 30.40 2.75 54.58
N GLU A 92 31.23 1.81 54.12
CA GLU A 92 31.48 1.56 52.69
C GLU A 92 30.23 0.99 52.00
N GLY A 93 29.55 0.05 52.65
CA GLY A 93 28.29 -0.53 52.17
C GLY A 93 27.19 0.50 52.03
N ARG A 94 27.05 1.42 53.00
CA ARG A 94 26.06 2.51 52.94
C ARG A 94 26.30 3.47 51.77
N LEU A 95 27.57 3.82 51.51
CA LEU A 95 27.91 4.65 50.36
C LEU A 95 27.62 3.93 49.04
N PHE A 96 27.99 2.65 48.92
CA PHE A 96 27.68 1.82 47.76
C PHE A 96 26.17 1.73 47.53
N THR A 97 25.41 1.35 48.56
CA THR A 97 23.95 1.19 48.48
C THR A 97 23.28 2.50 48.06
N SER A 98 23.74 3.64 48.57
CA SER A 98 23.19 4.95 48.20
C SER A 98 23.36 5.26 46.71
N LEU A 99 24.55 5.04 46.14
CA LEU A 99 24.80 5.21 44.70
C LEU A 99 24.06 4.17 43.86
N PHE A 100 23.97 2.94 44.37
CA PHE A 100 23.32 1.83 43.70
C PHE A 100 21.80 2.03 43.60
N ILE A 101 21.16 2.63 44.61
CA ILE A 101 19.74 3.02 44.57
C ILE A 101 19.50 4.02 43.43
N VAL A 102 20.31 5.08 43.34
CA VAL A 102 20.17 6.10 42.28
C VAL A 102 20.35 5.48 40.89
N PHE A 103 21.35 4.62 40.73
CA PHE A 103 21.57 3.88 39.49
C PHE A 103 20.36 2.98 39.13
N ASN A 104 19.84 2.22 40.09
CA ASN A 104 18.71 1.33 39.86
C ASN A 104 17.42 2.08 39.52
N LEU A 105 17.20 3.27 40.09
CA LEU A 105 16.08 4.13 39.72
C LEU A 105 16.15 4.55 38.25
N LEU A 106 17.35 4.89 37.74
CA LEU A 106 17.54 5.23 36.33
C LEU A 106 17.31 4.02 35.41
N VAL A 107 17.84 2.85 35.78
CA VAL A 107 17.66 1.61 35.01
C VAL A 107 16.18 1.18 34.99
N ALA A 108 15.51 1.22 36.14
CA ALA A 108 14.09 0.90 36.25
C ALA A 108 13.23 1.90 35.46
N GLY A 109 13.49 3.20 35.58
CA GLY A 109 12.80 4.24 34.82
C GLY A 109 12.97 4.08 33.31
N PHE A 110 14.19 3.80 32.84
CA PHE A 110 14.46 3.49 31.44
C PHE A 110 13.72 2.22 30.98
N GLY A 111 13.71 1.18 31.81
CA GLY A 111 12.99 -0.07 31.53
C GLY A 111 11.48 0.14 31.40
N ILE A 112 10.87 0.88 32.34
CA ILE A 112 9.45 1.24 32.31
C ILE A 112 9.14 2.08 31.07
N SER A 113 9.92 3.14 30.81
CA SER A 113 9.72 3.98 29.63
C SER A 113 9.81 3.19 28.32
N THR A 114 10.78 2.27 28.21
CA THR A 114 10.93 1.41 27.03
C THR A 114 9.74 0.46 26.89
N LEU A 115 9.27 -0.11 28.00
CA LEU A 115 8.08 -0.95 28.01
C LEU A 115 6.82 -0.16 27.61
N THR A 116 6.64 1.05 28.12
CA THR A 116 5.54 1.94 27.74
C THR A 116 5.57 2.28 26.25
N SER A 117 6.71 2.71 25.69
CA SER A 117 6.84 2.97 24.26
C SER A 117 6.55 1.71 23.42
N PHE A 118 6.99 0.54 23.87
CA PHE A 118 6.70 -0.73 23.18
C PHE A 118 5.20 -1.02 23.06
N PHE A 119 4.41 -0.74 24.11
CA PHE A 119 2.95 -0.95 24.10
C PHE A 119 2.15 0.16 23.42
N PHE A 120 2.57 1.42 23.56
CA PHE A 120 1.78 2.58 23.11
C PHE A 120 2.21 3.15 21.74
N GLU A 121 3.49 3.05 21.34
CA GLU A 121 3.99 3.62 20.08
C GLU A 121 3.93 2.64 18.89
N GLY A 122 3.28 1.47 19.04
CA GLY A 122 3.00 0.57 17.92
C GLY A 122 4.20 -0.23 17.41
N GLU A 123 5.24 -0.47 18.22
CA GLU A 123 6.34 -1.35 17.82
C GLU A 123 5.89 -2.80 17.59
N ILE A 124 4.88 -3.26 18.34
CA ILE A 124 4.20 -4.54 18.10
C ILE A 124 3.53 -4.55 16.70
N GLN A 125 2.88 -3.45 16.31
CA GLN A 125 2.30 -3.30 14.97
C GLN A 125 3.37 -3.43 13.88
N LYS A 126 4.55 -2.81 14.06
CA LYS A 126 5.70 -2.96 13.13
C LYS A 126 6.20 -4.41 13.03
N LEU A 127 6.13 -5.17 14.11
CA LEU A 127 6.49 -6.59 14.09
C LEU A 127 5.49 -7.44 13.28
N PHE A 128 4.19 -7.20 13.47
CA PHE A 128 3.13 -7.86 12.70
C PHE A 128 3.10 -7.43 11.22
N TYR A 129 3.45 -6.17 10.91
CA TYR A 129 3.57 -5.66 9.55
C TYR A 129 4.58 -6.47 8.72
N SER A 130 5.72 -6.84 9.30
CA SER A 130 6.76 -7.62 8.60
C SER A 130 6.35 -9.05 8.22
N LEU A 131 5.30 -9.60 8.85
CA LEU A 131 4.77 -10.94 8.55
C LEU A 131 3.68 -10.91 7.46
N GLY A 132 3.04 -9.75 7.25
CA GLY A 132 1.95 -9.58 6.28
C GLY A 132 2.40 -9.34 4.84
N VAL A 133 3.63 -8.85 4.64
CA VAL A 133 4.16 -8.52 3.31
C VAL A 133 4.26 -9.76 2.45
N SER A 134 3.41 -9.79 1.42
CA SER A 134 3.51 -10.85 0.42
C SER A 134 4.87 -10.76 -0.27
N ARG A 135 5.62 -11.89 -0.33
CA ARG A 135 6.89 -12.01 -1.10
C ARG A 135 6.76 -11.47 -2.53
N ASN A 136 5.55 -11.47 -3.08
CA ASN A 136 5.21 -10.94 -4.39
C ASN A 136 5.47 -9.43 -4.52
N VAL A 137 5.19 -8.62 -3.49
CA VAL A 137 5.29 -7.14 -3.53
C VAL A 137 6.69 -6.69 -3.87
N ARG A 138 7.72 -7.34 -3.31
CA ARG A 138 9.14 -6.98 -3.50
C ARG A 138 9.60 -6.99 -4.96
N LYS A 139 8.86 -7.64 -5.87
CA LYS A 139 9.18 -7.75 -7.30
C LYS A 139 8.22 -6.99 -8.21
N MET A 140 7.20 -6.32 -7.65
CA MET A 140 6.19 -5.61 -8.43
C MET A 140 6.71 -4.26 -8.92
N ASN A 141 6.52 -3.97 -10.20
CA ASN A 141 6.78 -2.69 -10.83
C ASN A 141 5.58 -2.37 -11.72
N ASN A 142 5.32 -1.08 -11.95
CA ASN A 142 4.19 -0.62 -12.78
C ASN A 142 2.83 -1.17 -12.29
N HIS A 143 2.72 -1.44 -10.99
CA HIS A 143 1.51 -1.90 -10.32
C HIS A 143 0.70 -0.72 -9.78
N VAL A 144 -0.53 -1.01 -9.35
CA VAL A 144 -1.40 -0.04 -8.66
C VAL A 144 -1.34 -0.26 -7.16
N ILE A 145 -1.24 0.80 -6.37
CA ILE A 145 -1.40 0.73 -4.91
C ILE A 145 -2.84 1.11 -4.57
N VAL A 146 -3.51 0.33 -3.73
CA VAL A 146 -4.87 0.62 -3.24
C VAL A 146 -4.78 0.84 -1.73
N CYS A 147 -5.00 2.07 -1.29
CA CYS A 147 -5.01 2.43 0.13
C CYS A 147 -6.43 2.36 0.67
N GLY A 148 -6.63 1.46 1.64
CA GLY A 148 -7.93 1.07 2.17
C GLY A 148 -8.57 -0.06 1.38
N TYR A 149 -8.97 -1.12 2.07
CA TYR A 149 -9.71 -2.27 1.56
C TYR A 149 -11.13 -2.32 2.13
N GLY A 150 -11.75 -1.15 2.27
CA GLY A 150 -13.16 -1.00 2.61
C GLY A 150 -14.07 -1.11 1.38
N ARG A 151 -15.31 -0.61 1.50
CA ARG A 151 -16.36 -0.67 0.46
C ARG A 151 -15.87 -0.25 -0.95
N ASN A 152 -15.20 0.89 -1.06
CA ASN A 152 -14.69 1.38 -2.35
C ASN A 152 -13.43 0.64 -2.78
N GLY A 153 -12.51 0.36 -1.86
CA GLY A 153 -11.26 -0.36 -2.14
C GLY A 153 -11.51 -1.76 -2.71
N VAL A 154 -12.51 -2.49 -2.19
CA VAL A 154 -12.92 -3.80 -2.74
C VAL A 154 -13.33 -3.68 -4.20
N LYS A 155 -14.19 -2.71 -4.56
CA LYS A 155 -14.63 -2.49 -5.94
C LYS A 155 -13.50 -2.08 -6.87
N VAL A 156 -12.58 -1.25 -6.39
CA VAL A 156 -11.35 -0.92 -7.13
C VAL A 156 -10.55 -2.20 -7.42
N CYS A 157 -10.36 -3.07 -6.43
CA CYS A 157 -9.62 -4.33 -6.62
C CYS A 157 -10.34 -5.27 -7.61
N GLU A 158 -11.66 -5.40 -7.56
CA GLU A 158 -12.44 -6.19 -8.51
C GLU A 158 -12.24 -5.72 -9.97
N GLU A 159 -12.29 -4.42 -10.22
CA GLU A 159 -12.07 -3.85 -11.56
C GLU A 159 -10.62 -4.01 -12.03
N LEU A 160 -9.65 -3.85 -11.13
CA LEU A 160 -8.24 -4.11 -11.45
C LEU A 160 -7.97 -5.57 -11.80
N LEU A 161 -8.65 -6.52 -11.14
CA LEU A 161 -8.58 -7.94 -11.47
C LEU A 161 -9.15 -8.24 -12.85
N LYS A 162 -10.34 -7.69 -13.17
CA LYS A 162 -10.95 -7.82 -14.52
C LYS A 162 -10.02 -7.27 -15.60
N ALA A 163 -9.38 -6.14 -15.32
CA ALA A 163 -8.40 -5.50 -16.21
C ALA A 163 -7.01 -6.18 -16.21
N LYS A 164 -6.83 -7.29 -15.48
CA LYS A 164 -5.56 -8.03 -15.33
C LYS A 164 -4.38 -7.13 -14.94
N ARG A 165 -4.63 -6.17 -14.04
CA ARG A 165 -3.61 -5.25 -13.52
C ARG A 165 -3.10 -5.75 -12.18
N ASP A 166 -1.78 -5.79 -12.04
CA ASP A 166 -1.12 -6.10 -10.78
C ASP A 166 -1.32 -4.97 -9.77
N PHE A 167 -1.64 -5.30 -8.51
CA PHE A 167 -1.87 -4.30 -7.46
C PHE A 167 -1.46 -4.74 -6.06
N VAL A 168 -1.25 -3.76 -5.18
CA VAL A 168 -0.92 -3.97 -3.76
C VAL A 168 -1.97 -3.25 -2.92
N ILE A 169 -2.59 -3.98 -1.99
CA ILE A 169 -3.53 -3.42 -1.02
C ILE A 169 -2.77 -3.02 0.25
N ILE A 170 -3.06 -1.84 0.77
CA ILE A 170 -2.65 -1.39 2.10
C ILE A 170 -3.90 -1.22 2.96
N GLU A 171 -4.01 -1.94 4.06
CA GLU A 171 -5.13 -1.85 5.00
C GLU A 171 -4.62 -1.87 6.44
N HIS A 172 -5.12 -0.98 7.29
CA HIS A 172 -4.68 -0.84 8.68
C HIS A 172 -5.51 -1.68 9.65
N ASP A 173 -6.79 -1.96 9.35
CA ASP A 173 -7.68 -2.69 10.24
C ASP A 173 -7.41 -4.20 10.14
N PRO A 174 -6.87 -4.84 11.20
CA PRO A 174 -6.59 -6.27 11.18
C PRO A 174 -7.86 -7.14 11.10
N LYS A 175 -9.05 -6.58 11.33
CA LYS A 175 -10.33 -7.28 11.18
C LYS A 175 -10.69 -7.48 9.71
N ILE A 176 -10.20 -6.63 8.81
CA ILE A 176 -10.41 -6.78 7.39
C ILE A 176 -9.46 -7.89 6.91
N SER A 177 -10.05 -9.00 6.50
CA SER A 177 -9.27 -10.17 6.10
C SER A 177 -8.52 -9.91 4.80
N ARG A 178 -7.32 -10.48 4.73
CA ARG A 178 -6.56 -10.54 3.48
C ARG A 178 -7.41 -11.26 2.42
N PRO A 179 -7.68 -10.64 1.27
CA PRO A 179 -8.44 -11.30 0.22
C PRO A 179 -7.64 -12.44 -0.41
N VAL A 180 -8.37 -13.41 -0.95
CA VAL A 180 -7.82 -14.51 -1.75
C VAL A 180 -8.31 -14.32 -3.17
N PHE A 181 -7.41 -13.91 -4.07
CA PHE A 181 -7.70 -13.83 -5.49
C PHE A 181 -7.12 -15.05 -6.23
N GLY A 182 -7.66 -15.33 -7.41
CA GLY A 182 -7.17 -16.40 -8.31
C GLY A 182 -5.72 -16.18 -8.75
N LYS A 183 -5.15 -17.16 -9.45
CA LYS A 183 -3.73 -17.14 -9.86
C LYS A 183 -3.43 -16.20 -11.04
N ASP A 184 -4.45 -15.57 -11.61
CA ASP A 184 -4.34 -14.85 -12.89
C ASP A 184 -3.70 -13.46 -12.77
N VAL A 185 -3.62 -12.90 -11.56
CA VAL A 185 -3.07 -11.56 -11.28
C VAL A 185 -2.14 -11.63 -10.08
N ARG A 186 -1.00 -10.92 -10.14
CA ARG A 186 -0.13 -10.79 -8.96
C ARG A 186 -0.70 -9.70 -8.06
N PHE A 187 -1.10 -10.10 -6.86
CA PHE A 187 -1.51 -9.14 -5.84
C PHE A 187 -0.63 -9.21 -4.59
N GLY A 188 -0.50 -8.06 -3.96
CA GLY A 188 0.08 -7.89 -2.64
C GLY A 188 -0.96 -7.46 -1.62
N TYR A 189 -0.74 -7.82 -0.36
CA TYR A 189 -1.47 -7.28 0.77
C TYR A 189 -0.46 -6.87 1.82
N ILE A 190 -0.61 -5.65 2.33
CA ILE A 190 0.17 -5.07 3.42
C ILE A 190 -0.87 -4.68 4.46
N LEU A 191 -0.80 -5.36 5.61
CA LEU A 191 -1.42 -4.81 6.80
C LEU A 191 -0.54 -3.59 7.16
N GLY A 192 -1.09 -2.38 7.26
CA GLY A 192 -0.29 -1.15 7.31
C GLY A 192 -1.13 0.12 7.37
N ASP A 193 -0.63 1.14 8.07
CA ASP A 193 -1.18 2.49 7.97
C ASP A 193 -0.58 3.18 6.74
N ALA A 194 -1.43 3.47 5.75
CA ALA A 194 -1.03 4.11 4.50
C ALA A 194 -0.55 5.56 4.67
N THR A 195 -0.83 6.20 5.81
CA THR A 195 -0.31 7.53 6.12
C THR A 195 1.20 7.51 6.38
N LEU A 196 1.76 6.38 6.80
CA LEU A 196 3.19 6.27 7.10
C LEU A 196 4.02 6.06 5.82
N ASP A 197 5.05 6.88 5.63
CA ASP A 197 5.98 6.79 4.50
C ASP A 197 6.54 5.37 4.32
N GLU A 198 6.91 4.71 5.41
CA GLU A 198 7.49 3.36 5.40
C GLU A 198 6.52 2.32 4.84
N THR A 199 5.22 2.45 5.09
CA THR A 199 4.19 1.57 4.53
C THR A 199 4.07 1.75 3.00
N LEU A 200 4.14 2.99 2.52
CA LEU A 200 4.11 3.29 1.08
C LEU A 200 5.37 2.79 0.36
N LYS A 201 6.53 2.91 1.01
CA LYS A 201 7.80 2.34 0.51
C LYS A 201 7.76 0.81 0.48
N GLU A 202 7.17 0.18 1.49
CA GLU A 202 6.95 -1.28 1.52
C GLU A 202 6.05 -1.74 0.36
N ALA A 203 5.08 -0.91 -0.03
CA ALA A 203 4.25 -1.09 -1.22
C ALA A 203 4.96 -0.74 -2.55
N ARG A 204 6.24 -0.34 -2.50
CA ARG A 204 7.09 0.06 -3.64
C ARG A 204 6.50 1.22 -4.44
N ILE A 205 6.03 2.25 -3.76
CA ILE A 205 5.42 3.44 -4.39
C ILE A 205 6.31 4.12 -5.43
N GLU A 206 7.64 4.05 -5.26
CA GLU A 206 8.62 4.62 -6.20
C GLU A 206 8.58 3.96 -7.59
N HIS A 207 8.05 2.74 -7.67
CA HIS A 207 7.90 1.96 -8.90
C HIS A 207 6.44 1.74 -9.31
N ALA A 208 5.49 2.23 -8.53
CA ALA A 208 4.07 2.10 -8.82
C ALA A 208 3.68 3.03 -9.99
N ALA A 209 2.75 2.55 -10.82
CA ALA A 209 2.16 3.33 -11.91
C ALA A 209 1.10 4.30 -11.38
N ALA A 210 0.31 3.84 -10.42
CA ALA A 210 -0.80 4.59 -9.86
C ALA A 210 -1.03 4.24 -8.39
N ILE A 211 -1.71 5.13 -7.68
CA ILE A 211 -2.22 4.94 -6.33
C ILE A 211 -3.67 5.38 -6.26
N VAL A 212 -4.52 4.54 -5.68
CA VAL A 212 -5.95 4.78 -5.46
C VAL A 212 -6.20 4.85 -3.96
N ILE A 213 -6.57 6.03 -3.47
CA ILE A 213 -6.71 6.32 -2.05
C ILE A 213 -8.19 6.36 -1.68
N THR A 214 -8.64 5.42 -0.86
CA THR A 214 -10.07 5.20 -0.59
C THR A 214 -10.47 5.28 0.88
N LEU A 215 -9.61 5.84 1.75
CA LEU A 215 -9.88 5.94 3.18
C LEU A 215 -11.10 6.84 3.45
N PRO A 216 -11.84 6.59 4.55
CA PRO A 216 -13.05 7.32 4.86
C PRO A 216 -12.80 8.76 5.32
N LYS A 217 -11.61 9.07 5.84
CA LYS A 217 -11.27 10.41 6.33
C LYS A 217 -10.49 11.18 5.27
N ASP A 218 -11.07 12.28 4.81
CA ASP A 218 -10.47 13.11 3.75
C ASP A 218 -9.10 13.69 4.13
N ALA A 219 -8.89 14.01 5.42
CA ALA A 219 -7.60 14.50 5.91
C ALA A 219 -6.46 13.49 5.69
N GLU A 220 -6.73 12.20 5.92
CA GLU A 220 -5.77 11.11 5.66
C GLU A 220 -5.51 11.00 4.15
N ASN A 221 -6.55 11.11 3.32
CA ASN A 221 -6.39 11.08 1.86
C ASN A 221 -5.52 12.23 1.34
N VAL A 222 -5.64 13.44 1.91
CA VAL A 222 -4.78 14.58 1.59
C VAL A 222 -3.34 14.30 1.97
N PHE A 223 -3.10 13.79 3.17
CA PHE A 223 -1.75 13.47 3.64
C PHE A 223 -1.08 12.41 2.77
N ILE A 224 -1.77 11.29 2.50
CA ILE A 224 -1.26 10.22 1.62
C ILE A 224 -1.00 10.76 0.22
N THR A 225 -1.84 11.66 -0.30
CA THR A 225 -1.63 12.28 -1.62
C THR A 225 -0.32 13.07 -1.67
N LEU A 226 -0.03 13.88 -0.64
CA LEU A 226 1.21 14.65 -0.53
C LEU A 226 2.43 13.72 -0.50
N THR A 227 2.43 12.75 0.43
CA THR A 227 3.52 11.78 0.58
C THR A 227 3.73 10.97 -0.70
N ALA A 228 2.65 10.52 -1.35
CA ALA A 228 2.73 9.79 -2.61
C ALA A 228 3.36 10.61 -3.73
N ARG A 229 2.99 11.89 -3.84
CA ARG A 229 3.57 12.80 -4.84
C ARG A 229 5.04 13.11 -4.55
N GLU A 230 5.42 13.19 -3.28
CA GLU A 230 6.82 13.39 -2.86
C GLU A 230 7.68 12.16 -3.17
N LEU A 231 7.25 10.97 -2.77
CA LEU A 231 8.00 9.71 -2.98
C LEU A 231 8.07 9.31 -4.46
N ASN A 232 7.03 9.63 -5.24
CA ASN A 232 7.00 9.38 -6.67
C ASN A 232 6.34 10.56 -7.42
N PRO A 233 7.13 11.54 -7.89
CA PRO A 233 6.60 12.71 -8.60
C PRO A 233 5.78 12.41 -9.85
N ARG A 234 5.91 11.21 -10.44
CA ARG A 234 5.22 10.80 -11.66
C ARG A 234 4.04 9.86 -11.43
N ILE A 235 3.76 9.44 -10.21
CA ILE A 235 2.67 8.51 -9.92
C ILE A 235 1.31 9.12 -10.30
N PHE A 236 0.42 8.31 -10.86
CA PHE A 236 -0.95 8.74 -11.11
C PHE A 236 -1.80 8.55 -9.86
N ILE A 237 -2.31 9.64 -9.28
CA ILE A 237 -3.03 9.63 -8.00
C ILE A 237 -4.53 9.82 -8.26
N VAL A 238 -5.32 8.84 -7.82
CA VAL A 238 -6.78 8.94 -7.71
C VAL A 238 -7.14 8.93 -6.23
N ALA A 239 -7.77 9.99 -5.75
CA ALA A 239 -8.16 10.10 -4.34
C ALA A 239 -9.68 10.19 -4.18
N ARG A 240 -10.20 9.59 -3.11
CA ARG A 240 -11.57 9.80 -2.65
C ARG A 240 -11.66 11.11 -1.87
N ALA A 241 -12.73 11.87 -2.10
CA ALA A 241 -13.22 12.91 -1.19
C ALA A 241 -14.66 12.61 -0.77
N SER A 242 -15.01 12.96 0.45
CA SER A 242 -16.39 12.94 0.95
C SER A 242 -16.98 14.35 0.95
N GLU A 243 -16.15 15.38 1.19
CA GLU A 243 -16.56 16.79 1.17
C GLU A 243 -16.01 17.55 -0.04
N GLU A 244 -16.80 18.50 -0.56
CA GLU A 244 -16.37 19.39 -1.66
C GLU A 244 -15.16 20.27 -1.24
N SER A 245 -15.11 20.64 0.04
CA SER A 245 -13.99 21.41 0.60
C SER A 245 -12.66 20.65 0.51
N SER A 246 -12.72 19.32 0.63
CA SER A 246 -11.58 18.41 0.55
C SER A 246 -11.14 18.17 -0.89
N GLU A 247 -12.07 18.16 -1.85
CA GLU A 247 -11.78 17.94 -3.27
C GLU A 247 -10.70 18.91 -3.78
N ARG A 248 -10.90 20.21 -3.54
CA ARG A 248 -9.95 21.24 -3.97
C ARG A 248 -8.58 21.09 -3.28
N LYS A 249 -8.57 20.65 -2.02
CA LYS A 249 -7.34 20.41 -1.25
C LYS A 249 -6.56 19.22 -1.82
N LEU A 250 -7.25 18.15 -2.21
CA LEU A 250 -6.64 16.97 -2.83
C LEU A 250 -5.98 17.30 -4.18
N TYR A 251 -6.64 18.08 -5.03
CA TYR A 251 -6.02 18.55 -6.28
C TYR A 251 -4.76 19.39 -6.00
N ARG A 252 -4.81 20.31 -5.03
CA ARG A 252 -3.65 21.11 -4.62
C ARG A 252 -2.53 20.28 -4.01
N ALA A 253 -2.86 19.18 -3.33
CA ALA A 253 -1.91 18.22 -2.80
C ALA A 253 -1.21 17.39 -3.90
N GLY A 254 -1.72 17.42 -5.13
CA GLY A 254 -1.14 16.73 -6.26
C GLY A 254 -1.93 15.52 -6.76
N ALA A 255 -3.18 15.35 -6.34
CA ALA A 255 -4.06 14.34 -6.95
C ALA A 255 -4.28 14.64 -8.44
N ASN A 256 -4.20 13.60 -9.29
CA ASN A 256 -4.52 13.75 -10.72
C ASN A 256 -6.03 13.74 -10.95
N ARG A 257 -6.76 12.95 -10.15
CA ARG A 257 -8.21 12.88 -10.13
C ARG A 257 -8.72 12.74 -8.70
N VAL A 258 -9.85 13.39 -8.44
CA VAL A 258 -10.60 13.21 -7.21
C VAL A 258 -11.98 12.68 -7.55
N VAL A 259 -12.42 11.65 -6.83
CA VAL A 259 -13.74 11.05 -6.98
C VAL A 259 -14.53 11.31 -5.70
N MET A 260 -15.80 11.71 -5.83
CA MET A 260 -16.72 11.96 -4.72
C MET A 260 -17.89 10.96 -4.74
N PRO A 261 -17.71 9.72 -4.23
CA PRO A 261 -18.71 8.66 -4.36
C PRO A 261 -20.06 9.01 -3.73
N ASP A 262 -20.04 9.68 -2.57
CA ASP A 262 -21.27 10.00 -1.85
C ASP A 262 -22.09 11.08 -2.58
N HIS A 263 -21.42 12.03 -3.24
CA HIS A 263 -22.07 13.04 -4.08
C HIS A 263 -22.63 12.43 -5.38
N ILE A 264 -21.84 11.61 -6.07
CA ILE A 264 -22.27 10.90 -7.29
C ILE A 264 -23.46 9.98 -6.96
N GLY A 265 -23.37 9.21 -5.87
CA GLY A 265 -24.44 8.35 -5.39
C GLY A 265 -25.69 9.15 -5.03
N GLY A 266 -25.55 10.31 -4.38
CA GLY A 266 -26.66 11.21 -4.07
C GLY A 266 -27.40 11.71 -5.31
N ILE A 267 -26.66 12.21 -6.31
CA ILE A 267 -27.23 12.65 -7.60
C ILE A 267 -27.94 11.47 -8.28
N HIS A 268 -27.29 10.31 -8.32
CA HIS A 268 -27.85 9.12 -8.95
C HIS A 268 -29.14 8.69 -8.26
N MET A 269 -29.20 8.61 -6.92
CA MET A 269 -30.42 8.29 -6.16
C MET A 269 -31.57 9.26 -6.46
N ALA A 270 -31.29 10.57 -6.49
CA ALA A 270 -32.29 11.57 -6.84
C ALA A 270 -32.79 11.40 -8.29
N GLN A 271 -31.89 11.06 -9.21
CA GLN A 271 -32.23 10.80 -10.60
C GLN A 271 -32.98 9.48 -10.81
N THR A 272 -32.71 8.43 -10.03
CA THR A 272 -33.47 7.18 -10.07
C THR A 272 -34.93 7.43 -9.70
N VAL A 273 -35.21 8.37 -8.80
CA VAL A 273 -36.60 8.74 -8.44
C VAL A 273 -37.23 9.68 -9.47
N THR A 274 -36.47 10.67 -9.97
CA THR A 274 -37.01 11.72 -10.85
C THR A 274 -37.03 11.33 -12.33
N LYS A 275 -36.16 10.41 -12.75
CA LYS A 275 -35.94 9.95 -14.13
C LYS A 275 -35.56 8.45 -14.18
N PRO A 276 -36.35 7.53 -13.57
CA PRO A 276 -35.99 6.12 -13.40
C PRO A 276 -35.54 5.43 -14.70
N TYR A 277 -36.33 5.56 -15.77
CA TYR A 277 -36.05 4.90 -17.06
C TYR A 277 -34.80 5.43 -17.77
N VAL A 278 -34.44 6.70 -17.55
CA VAL A 278 -33.21 7.27 -18.11
C VAL A 278 -32.01 6.67 -17.39
N ILE A 279 -32.07 6.56 -16.06
CA ILE A 279 -31.00 5.96 -15.27
C ILE A 279 -30.84 4.47 -15.57
N GLU A 280 -31.94 3.73 -15.63
CA GLU A 280 -31.95 2.31 -16.03
C GLU A 280 -31.27 2.10 -17.39
N PHE A 281 -31.56 2.97 -18.37
CA PHE A 281 -30.89 2.92 -19.67
C PHE A 281 -29.38 3.21 -19.57
N LEU A 282 -28.95 4.20 -18.77
CA LEU A 282 -27.53 4.51 -18.59
C LEU A 282 -26.77 3.40 -17.86
N ASP A 283 -27.42 2.71 -16.92
CA ASP A 283 -26.83 1.57 -16.20
C ASP A 283 -26.54 0.40 -17.15
N LEU A 284 -27.43 0.15 -18.13
CA LEU A 284 -27.22 -0.83 -19.20
C LEU A 284 -26.00 -0.51 -20.07
N LEU A 285 -25.74 0.78 -20.35
CA LEU A 285 -24.55 1.23 -21.09
C LEU A 285 -23.25 1.09 -20.29
N SER A 286 -23.36 1.14 -18.97
CA SER A 286 -22.23 1.11 -18.04
C SER A 286 -21.80 -0.32 -17.67
N GLY A 287 -22.46 -1.33 -18.26
CA GLY A 287 -22.24 -2.74 -17.95
C GLY A 287 -22.78 -3.18 -16.58
N VAL A 288 -23.72 -2.41 -16.01
CA VAL A 288 -24.41 -2.76 -14.76
C VAL A 288 -25.67 -3.56 -15.13
N GLY A 289 -25.58 -4.89 -15.05
CA GLY A 289 -26.69 -5.82 -15.32
C GLY A 289 -26.31 -6.99 -16.24
N ASP A 290 -27.28 -7.86 -16.52
CA ASP A 290 -27.07 -9.09 -17.33
C ASP A 290 -27.06 -8.80 -18.85
N THR A 291 -27.69 -7.72 -19.30
CA THR A 291 -27.73 -7.33 -20.71
C THR A 291 -26.72 -6.23 -20.96
N ARG A 292 -25.68 -6.52 -21.77
CA ARG A 292 -24.65 -5.54 -22.14
C ARG A 292 -25.00 -4.83 -23.43
N LEU A 293 -25.28 -3.54 -23.34
CA LEU A 293 -25.24 -2.63 -24.47
C LEU A 293 -23.85 -1.97 -24.47
N ASP A 294 -23.11 -2.12 -25.56
CA ASP A 294 -21.75 -1.58 -25.66
C ASP A 294 -21.73 -0.32 -26.53
N LEU A 295 -20.84 0.62 -26.15
CA LEU A 295 -20.55 1.86 -26.86
C LEU A 295 -19.12 1.79 -27.40
N GLU A 296 -18.99 1.81 -28.72
CA GLU A 296 -17.69 1.72 -29.40
C GLU A 296 -17.35 3.00 -30.16
N GLU A 297 -16.08 3.39 -30.08
CA GLU A 297 -15.49 4.48 -30.89
C GLU A 297 -14.96 3.87 -32.19
N VAL A 298 -15.50 4.27 -33.34
CA VAL A 298 -14.98 3.86 -34.66
C VAL A 298 -14.47 5.05 -35.42
N ARG A 299 -13.19 5.01 -35.77
CA ARG A 299 -12.56 6.10 -36.54
C ARG A 299 -12.80 5.88 -38.02
N GLY A 300 -13.09 6.94 -38.76
CA GLY A 300 -13.43 6.87 -40.18
C GLY A 300 -12.34 6.18 -41.00
N TYR A 301 -11.07 6.39 -40.69
CA TYR A 301 -9.96 5.71 -41.36
C TYR A 301 -9.84 4.20 -41.07
N TRP A 302 -10.57 3.65 -40.09
CA TRP A 302 -10.72 2.21 -39.89
C TRP A 302 -11.79 1.59 -40.79
N LEU A 303 -12.65 2.40 -41.41
CA LEU A 303 -13.73 1.91 -42.28
C LEU A 303 -13.20 1.56 -43.67
N HIS A 304 -13.80 0.57 -44.32
CA HIS A 304 -13.45 0.24 -45.71
C HIS A 304 -13.63 1.45 -46.64
N SER A 305 -12.81 1.51 -47.70
CA SER A 305 -12.79 2.66 -48.62
C SER A 305 -14.12 2.89 -49.35
N ASP A 306 -14.95 1.86 -49.49
CA ASP A 306 -16.27 1.90 -50.11
C ASP A 306 -17.38 2.38 -49.15
N VAL A 307 -17.08 2.54 -47.85
CA VAL A 307 -17.95 3.15 -46.84
C VAL A 307 -17.74 4.66 -46.79
N ILE A 308 -16.50 5.11 -47.03
CA ILE A 308 -16.15 6.54 -47.09
C ILE A 308 -16.88 7.20 -48.26
N GLY A 309 -17.51 8.34 -47.99
CA GLY A 309 -18.30 9.09 -48.96
C GLY A 309 -19.76 8.64 -49.08
N LYS A 310 -20.13 7.48 -48.52
CA LYS A 310 -21.54 7.07 -48.41
C LYS A 310 -22.20 7.70 -47.19
N SER A 311 -23.51 7.87 -47.26
CA SER A 311 -24.32 8.39 -46.16
C SER A 311 -24.84 7.29 -45.23
N LEU A 312 -25.24 7.64 -44.00
CA LEU A 312 -25.84 6.67 -43.06
C LEU A 312 -27.12 6.04 -43.61
N ALA A 313 -27.90 6.80 -44.38
CA ALA A 313 -29.11 6.34 -45.07
C ALA A 313 -28.79 5.31 -46.16
N GLU A 314 -27.73 5.52 -46.93
CA GLU A 314 -27.28 4.58 -47.97
C GLU A 314 -26.73 3.28 -47.38
N LEU A 315 -25.96 3.37 -46.30
CA LEU A 315 -25.35 2.22 -45.66
C LEU A 315 -26.37 1.37 -44.88
N ASN A 316 -27.45 2.00 -44.41
CA ASN A 316 -28.54 1.39 -43.64
C ASN A 316 -28.01 0.44 -42.54
N ILE A 317 -27.04 0.96 -41.77
CA ILE A 317 -26.22 0.19 -40.82
C ILE A 317 -27.08 -0.64 -39.86
N ARG A 318 -28.17 -0.06 -39.34
CA ARG A 318 -29.05 -0.74 -38.40
C ARG A 318 -29.67 -2.01 -38.99
N SER A 319 -30.19 -1.94 -40.22
CA SER A 319 -30.77 -3.11 -40.89
C SER A 319 -29.70 -4.13 -41.28
N ALA A 320 -28.54 -3.68 -41.78
CA ALA A 320 -27.46 -4.58 -42.20
C ALA A 320 -26.86 -5.38 -41.02
N THR A 321 -26.67 -4.72 -39.88
CA THR A 321 -26.08 -5.31 -38.67
C THR A 321 -27.10 -6.02 -37.78
N GLY A 322 -28.40 -5.82 -38.02
CA GLY A 322 -29.47 -6.37 -37.19
C GLY A 322 -29.80 -5.52 -35.95
N GLY A 323 -29.05 -4.44 -35.67
CA GLY A 323 -29.38 -3.55 -34.57
C GLY A 323 -28.32 -2.55 -34.11
N ALA A 324 -27.16 -2.41 -34.77
CA ALA A 324 -26.18 -1.38 -34.42
C ALA A 324 -26.67 0.02 -34.84
N VAL A 325 -26.49 1.01 -33.98
CA VAL A 325 -26.97 2.38 -34.18
C VAL A 325 -25.82 3.35 -34.04
N VAL A 326 -25.65 4.23 -35.02
CA VAL A 326 -24.71 5.37 -34.91
C VAL A 326 -25.41 6.48 -34.11
N LEU A 327 -24.93 6.76 -32.89
CA LEU A 327 -25.51 7.76 -32.00
C LEU A 327 -25.00 9.18 -32.28
N ALA A 328 -23.71 9.29 -32.59
CA ALA A 328 -23.04 10.56 -32.76
C ALA A 328 -21.86 10.45 -33.74
N LEU A 329 -21.52 11.59 -34.34
CA LEU A 329 -20.28 11.79 -35.09
C LEU A 329 -19.44 12.87 -34.41
N ARG A 330 -18.12 12.72 -34.41
CA ARG A 330 -17.21 13.81 -34.05
C ARG A 330 -16.74 14.53 -35.31
N GLU A 331 -17.17 15.78 -35.48
CA GLU A 331 -16.79 16.66 -36.58
C GLU A 331 -16.04 17.88 -36.04
N GLY A 332 -14.87 18.21 -36.62
CA GLY A 332 -14.09 19.39 -36.20
C GLY A 332 -13.69 19.39 -34.71
N GLY A 333 -13.65 18.21 -34.09
CA GLY A 333 -13.34 18.05 -32.66
C GLY A 333 -14.55 18.08 -31.72
N GLN A 334 -15.77 18.35 -32.20
CA GLN A 334 -17.00 18.39 -31.42
C GLN A 334 -17.95 17.23 -31.77
N PHE A 335 -18.73 16.77 -30.80
CA PHE A 335 -19.74 15.74 -31.03
C PHE A 335 -21.03 16.35 -31.57
N VAL A 336 -21.48 15.82 -32.70
CA VAL A 336 -22.78 16.10 -33.31
C VAL A 336 -23.70 14.93 -33.03
N PHE A 337 -24.75 15.20 -32.26
CA PHE A 337 -25.84 14.26 -32.00
C PHE A 337 -26.95 14.47 -33.04
N ASN A 338 -27.76 13.42 -33.29
CA ASN A 338 -28.80 13.44 -34.34
C ASN A 338 -28.22 13.75 -35.73
N VAL A 339 -27.27 12.90 -36.14
CA VAL A 339 -26.56 13.01 -37.40
C VAL A 339 -27.53 13.02 -38.58
N ASP A 340 -27.36 13.97 -39.51
CA ASP A 340 -28.09 13.99 -40.78
C ASP A 340 -27.87 12.67 -41.54
N PRO A 341 -28.92 11.85 -41.78
CA PRO A 341 -28.79 10.56 -42.45
C PRO A 341 -28.21 10.64 -43.86
N HIS A 342 -28.31 11.79 -44.52
CA HIS A 342 -27.83 12.00 -45.89
C HIS A 342 -26.42 12.57 -45.96
N ARG A 343 -25.80 12.94 -44.83
CA ARG A 343 -24.41 13.41 -44.79
C ARG A 343 -23.45 12.25 -45.09
N PRO A 344 -22.46 12.44 -45.99
CA PRO A 344 -21.45 11.42 -46.25
C PRO A 344 -20.46 11.28 -45.09
N ILE A 345 -20.02 10.06 -44.82
CA ILE A 345 -18.98 9.75 -43.82
C ILE A 345 -17.61 10.13 -44.39
N ARG A 346 -16.82 10.86 -43.60
CA ARG A 346 -15.44 11.27 -43.94
C ARG A 346 -14.41 10.45 -43.17
N LYS A 347 -13.16 10.43 -43.64
CA LYS A 347 -12.07 9.66 -42.99
C LYS A 347 -11.70 10.23 -41.62
N GLU A 348 -11.90 11.52 -41.43
CA GLU A 348 -11.60 12.27 -40.22
C GLU A 348 -12.70 12.15 -39.15
N ASP A 349 -13.87 11.65 -39.53
CA ASP A 349 -14.99 11.48 -38.62
C ASP A 349 -14.68 10.40 -37.57
N VAL A 350 -15.25 10.55 -36.38
CA VAL A 350 -15.29 9.48 -35.37
C VAL A 350 -16.74 9.15 -35.08
N LEU A 351 -17.13 7.90 -35.33
CA LEU A 351 -18.47 7.38 -35.08
C LEU A 351 -18.54 6.84 -33.65
N ILE A 352 -19.62 7.17 -32.95
CA ILE A 352 -20.00 6.52 -31.70
C ILE A 352 -21.13 5.56 -32.01
N ILE A 353 -20.86 4.25 -31.89
CA ILE A 353 -21.78 3.18 -32.27
C ILE A 353 -22.27 2.48 -31.02
N LEU A 354 -23.58 2.26 -30.95
CA LEU A 354 -24.25 1.55 -29.87
C LEU A 354 -24.87 0.26 -30.39
N GLY A 355 -24.67 -0.84 -29.68
CA GLY A 355 -25.31 -2.11 -30.01
C GLY A 355 -25.05 -3.20 -28.99
N LEU A 356 -25.71 -4.35 -29.18
CA LEU A 356 -25.32 -5.59 -28.52
C LEU A 356 -23.99 -6.11 -29.12
N PRO A 357 -23.19 -6.89 -28.39
CA PRO A 357 -21.90 -7.41 -28.88
C PRO A 357 -22.01 -8.09 -30.26
N GLU A 358 -23.06 -8.86 -30.51
CA GLU A 358 -23.32 -9.52 -31.79
C GLU A 358 -23.55 -8.53 -32.95
N HIS A 359 -24.21 -7.40 -32.69
CA HIS A 359 -24.48 -6.37 -33.70
C HIS A 359 -23.22 -5.57 -34.01
N LEU A 360 -22.43 -5.26 -32.99
CA LEU A 360 -21.15 -4.55 -33.16
C LEU A 360 -20.13 -5.44 -33.87
N LYS A 361 -20.07 -6.73 -33.55
CA LYS A 361 -19.24 -7.68 -34.28
C LYS A 361 -19.62 -7.74 -35.77
N LYS A 362 -20.92 -7.75 -36.07
CA LYS A 362 -21.39 -7.72 -37.46
C LYS A 362 -21.08 -6.38 -38.15
N PHE A 363 -21.10 -5.27 -37.41
CA PHE A 363 -20.65 -3.97 -37.92
C PHE A 363 -19.17 -4.01 -38.34
N GLU A 364 -18.33 -4.55 -37.46
CA GLU A 364 -16.89 -4.70 -37.72
C GLU A 364 -16.65 -5.55 -38.98
N GLU A 365 -17.33 -6.70 -39.11
CA GLU A 365 -17.20 -7.59 -40.26
C GLU A 365 -17.66 -6.99 -41.59
N LEU A 366 -18.63 -6.07 -41.58
CA LEU A 366 -19.20 -5.48 -42.80
C LEU A 366 -18.52 -4.19 -43.24
N TYR A 367 -18.01 -3.40 -42.30
CA TYR A 367 -17.64 -2.01 -42.58
C TYR A 367 -16.20 -1.65 -42.18
N MET A 368 -15.48 -2.49 -41.44
CA MET A 368 -14.13 -2.17 -40.94
C MET A 368 -13.03 -2.96 -41.64
N GLN A 369 -11.90 -2.29 -41.90
CA GLN A 369 -10.73 -2.88 -42.57
C GLN A 369 -10.04 -3.96 -41.74
N GLU A 370 -10.02 -3.79 -40.42
CA GLU A 370 -9.39 -4.70 -39.46
C GLU A 370 -10.26 -4.82 -38.20
N LYS A 371 -10.07 -5.92 -37.46
CA LYS A 371 -10.76 -6.12 -36.19
C LYS A 371 -10.15 -5.25 -35.09
N HIS A 372 -10.96 -4.37 -34.52
CA HIS A 372 -10.58 -3.42 -33.49
C HIS A 372 -11.43 -3.54 -32.21
N PHE A 373 -12.57 -4.23 -32.25
CA PHE A 373 -13.40 -4.43 -31.07
C PHE A 373 -12.87 -5.58 -30.21
N THR A 374 -12.74 -5.33 -28.90
CA THR A 374 -12.29 -6.30 -27.91
C THR A 374 -13.51 -6.88 -27.21
N PHE A 375 -14.12 -7.91 -27.79
CA PHE A 375 -15.21 -8.67 -27.19
C PHE A 375 -14.73 -9.80 -26.29
#